data_AF-A0AB36M4D2-F1
#
_entry.id   AF-A0AB36M4D2-F1
#
_cell.length_a   1.000
_cell.length_b   1.000
_cell.length_c   1.000
_cell.angle_alpha   90.00
_cell.angle_beta   90.00
_cell.angle_gamma   90.00
#
_symmetry.space_group_name_H-M   'P 1'
#
loop_
_entity.id
_entity.type
_entity.pdbx_description
1 polymer ?
#
loop_
_entity_poly.entity_id
_entity_poly.type
_entity_poly.pdbx_seq_one_letter_code
_entity_poly.pdbx_strand_id
1 'polypeptide(L)'
;MIKNMDSFKLSYVYFFPVAFFPFLNIYQFRNDPDIKSWLFRNLLVSFIVILIPLFLTLSMMITKVLYRDQDKNTEYRSIGLGLLCCTFLTGSNYYQFQKFTVGTDLSIDYYRMAIMMSFLIACFISSLYFILKYKKYSQKQSVNFNVKTIRFMASTAIPFFISVTTFFVV
;
A
#
# COMPACT_ATOMS: atom_id res chain seq x y z
N MET A 1 -20.43 -14.53 -12.82
CA MET A 1 -19.39 -14.04 -13.76
C MET A 1 -18.77 -12.71 -13.31
N ILE A 2 -19.58 -11.69 -12.95
CA ILE A 2 -19.09 -10.36 -12.50
C ILE A 2 -18.16 -10.44 -11.25
N LYS A 3 -18.51 -11.24 -10.24
CA LYS A 3 -17.71 -11.42 -9.02
C LYS A 3 -16.31 -12.02 -9.26
N ASN A 4 -16.16 -12.85 -10.30
CA ASN A 4 -14.86 -13.45 -10.66
C ASN A 4 -13.98 -12.44 -11.40
N MET A 5 -14.58 -11.51 -12.16
CA MET A 5 -13.86 -10.49 -12.90
C MET A 5 -13.25 -9.44 -11.96
N ASP A 6 -13.95 -9.07 -10.90
CA ASP A 6 -13.42 -8.16 -9.86
C ASP A 6 -12.30 -8.83 -9.06
N SER A 7 -12.43 -10.11 -8.71
CA SER A 7 -11.37 -10.88 -8.05
C SER A 7 -10.12 -11.05 -8.93
N PHE A 8 -10.31 -11.23 -10.24
CA PHE A 8 -9.23 -11.34 -11.21
C PHE A 8 -8.51 -10.00 -11.41
N LYS A 9 -9.25 -8.89 -11.58
CA LYS A 9 -8.67 -7.53 -11.65
C LYS A 9 -7.88 -7.19 -10.40
N LEU A 10 -8.41 -7.55 -9.23
CA LEU A 10 -7.73 -7.33 -7.96
C LEU A 10 -6.41 -8.12 -7.92
N SER A 11 -6.44 -9.40 -8.27
CA SER A 11 -5.25 -10.24 -8.35
C SER A 11 -4.24 -9.68 -9.35
N TYR A 12 -4.68 -9.23 -10.53
CA TYR A 12 -3.81 -8.66 -11.56
C TYR A 12 -3.11 -7.37 -11.11
N VAL A 13 -3.84 -6.43 -10.51
CA VAL A 13 -3.30 -5.15 -10.02
C VAL A 13 -2.26 -5.35 -8.92
N TYR A 14 -2.45 -6.36 -8.07
CA TYR A 14 -1.52 -6.65 -6.98
C TYR A 14 -0.36 -7.56 -7.39
N PHE A 15 -0.57 -8.50 -8.32
CA PHE A 15 0.44 -9.50 -8.69
C PHE A 15 1.44 -8.97 -9.73
N PHE A 16 0.99 -8.09 -10.63
CA PHE A 16 1.86 -7.51 -11.66
C PHE A 16 3.04 -6.71 -11.06
N PRO A 17 2.85 -5.80 -10.08
CA PRO A 17 3.96 -5.08 -9.45
C PRO A 17 4.92 -6.02 -8.71
N VAL A 18 4.37 -7.03 -8.04
CA VAL A 18 5.09 -7.97 -7.18
C VAL A 18 5.98 -8.91 -7.98
N ALA A 19 5.52 -9.37 -9.15
CA ALA A 19 6.28 -10.23 -10.02
C ALA A 19 7.26 -9.45 -10.90
N PHE A 20 6.81 -8.39 -11.58
CA PHE A 20 7.61 -7.78 -12.65
C PHE A 20 8.62 -6.74 -12.18
N PHE A 21 8.36 -5.99 -11.11
CA PHE A 21 9.33 -4.99 -10.63
C PHE A 21 10.63 -5.63 -10.14
N PRO A 22 10.63 -6.74 -9.36
CA PRO A 22 11.87 -7.41 -9.00
C PRO A 22 12.67 -7.91 -10.22
N PHE A 23 12.04 -8.36 -11.31
CA PHE A 23 12.76 -8.80 -12.51
C PHE A 23 13.31 -7.63 -13.33
N LEU A 24 12.52 -6.57 -13.52
CA LEU A 24 12.98 -5.32 -14.12
C LEU A 24 14.13 -4.70 -13.31
N ASN A 25 14.08 -4.85 -11.99
CA ASN A 25 15.13 -4.41 -11.09
C ASN A 25 16.48 -5.04 -11.42
N ILE A 26 16.53 -6.36 -11.59
CA ILE A 26 17.78 -7.08 -11.88
C ILE A 26 18.40 -6.65 -13.21
N TYR A 27 17.58 -6.46 -14.24
CA TYR A 27 18.07 -6.12 -15.58
C TYR A 27 18.67 -4.72 -15.65
N GLN A 28 18.03 -3.73 -15.02
CA GLN A 28 18.48 -2.34 -15.06
C GLN A 28 19.59 -2.04 -14.06
N PHE A 29 19.64 -2.71 -12.89
CA PHE A 29 20.73 -2.55 -11.92
C PHE A 29 22.12 -2.78 -12.55
N ARG A 30 22.22 -3.69 -13.53
CA ARG A 30 23.50 -4.02 -14.17
C ARG A 30 23.99 -2.98 -15.18
N ASN A 31 23.12 -2.11 -15.66
CA ASN A 31 23.35 -1.24 -16.81
C ASN A 31 23.22 0.26 -16.49
N ASP A 32 22.77 0.63 -15.28
CA ASP A 32 22.50 2.02 -14.91
C ASP A 32 23.71 2.65 -14.19
N PRO A 33 24.24 3.79 -14.67
CA PRO A 33 25.34 4.49 -13.99
C PRO A 33 24.93 5.16 -12.66
N ASP A 34 23.63 5.39 -12.39
CA ASP A 34 23.12 5.98 -11.13
C ASP A 34 22.26 4.98 -10.34
N ILE A 35 22.93 3.92 -9.88
CA ILE A 35 22.35 2.81 -9.11
C ILE A 35 21.60 3.31 -7.85
N LYS A 36 22.06 4.41 -7.22
CA LYS A 36 21.47 4.93 -5.97
C LYS A 36 20.07 5.51 -6.20
N SER A 37 19.96 6.45 -7.14
CA SER A 37 18.69 7.10 -7.50
C SER A 37 17.71 6.09 -8.10
N TRP A 38 18.22 5.18 -8.93
CA TRP A 38 17.44 4.13 -9.55
C TRP A 38 16.82 3.17 -8.52
N LEU A 39 17.62 2.66 -7.57
CA LEU A 39 17.14 1.75 -6.52
C LEU A 39 16.06 2.45 -5.67
N PHE A 40 16.32 3.69 -5.27
CA PHE A 40 15.38 4.48 -4.48
C PHE A 40 14.02 4.64 -5.18
N ARG A 41 14.01 5.04 -6.46
CA ARG A 41 12.78 5.23 -7.23
C ARG A 41 12.00 3.93 -7.40
N ASN A 42 12.68 2.84 -7.74
CA ASN A 42 12.01 1.56 -7.99
C ASN A 42 11.44 0.95 -6.71
N LEU A 43 12.19 0.98 -5.61
CA LEU A 43 11.64 0.60 -4.31
C LEU A 43 10.43 1.45 -3.97
N LEU A 44 10.57 2.77 -4.12
CA LEU A 44 9.52 3.72 -3.76
C LEU A 44 8.21 3.42 -4.51
N VAL A 45 8.28 3.30 -5.84
CA VAL A 45 7.13 3.04 -6.71
C VAL A 45 6.52 1.66 -6.43
N SER A 46 7.35 0.62 -6.32
CA SER A 46 6.90 -0.76 -6.11
C SER A 46 6.04 -0.88 -4.86
N PHE A 47 6.48 -0.25 -3.76
CA PHE A 47 5.74 -0.28 -2.50
C PHE A 47 4.45 0.54 -2.56
N ILE A 48 4.49 1.75 -3.14
CA ILE A 48 3.32 2.63 -3.22
C ILE A 48 2.15 1.95 -3.95
N VAL A 49 2.43 1.25 -5.06
CA VAL A 49 1.39 0.58 -5.86
C VAL A 49 0.62 -0.49 -5.06
N ILE A 50 1.27 -1.13 -4.08
CA ILE A 50 0.64 -2.12 -3.20
C ILE A 50 0.00 -1.46 -1.97
N LEU A 51 0.70 -0.50 -1.36
CA LEU A 51 0.28 0.13 -0.10
C LEU A 51 -0.96 1.02 -0.27
N ILE A 52 -1.10 1.77 -1.38
CA ILE A 52 -2.29 2.60 -1.63
C ILE A 52 -3.59 1.77 -1.55
N PRO A 53 -3.77 0.72 -2.37
CA PRO A 53 -5.01 -0.05 -2.34
C PRO A 53 -5.16 -0.86 -1.05
N LEU A 54 -4.06 -1.27 -0.40
CA LEU A 54 -4.11 -1.93 0.91
C LEU A 54 -4.69 -1.00 2.00
N PHE A 55 -4.17 0.22 2.15
CA PHE A 55 -4.66 1.19 3.13
C PHE A 55 -6.09 1.63 2.83
N LEU A 56 -6.42 1.83 1.54
CA LEU A 56 -7.80 2.14 1.14
C LEU A 56 -8.77 1.02 1.54
N THR A 57 -8.37 -0.24 1.35
CA THR A 57 -9.19 -1.41 1.70
C THR A 57 -9.35 -1.53 3.22
N LEU A 58 -8.29 -1.29 3.99
CA LEU A 58 -8.34 -1.28 5.46
C LEU A 58 -9.31 -0.22 5.98
N SER A 59 -9.22 1.01 5.50
CA SER A 59 -10.14 2.09 5.91
C SER A 59 -11.58 1.78 5.55
N MET A 60 -11.83 1.24 4.35
CA MET A 60 -13.17 0.79 3.93
C MET A 60 -13.71 -0.36 4.78
N MET A 61 -12.85 -1.29 5.18
CA MET A 61 -13.21 -2.40 6.05
C MET A 61 -13.68 -1.90 7.41
N ILE A 62 -12.93 -0.98 8.02
CA ILE A 62 -13.32 -0.34 9.29
C ILE A 62 -14.66 0.38 9.12
N THR A 63 -14.83 1.15 8.04
CA THR A 63 -16.11 1.80 7.73
C THR A 63 -17.25 0.79 7.69
N LYS A 64 -17.12 -0.29 6.92
CA LYS A 64 -18.16 -1.33 6.82
C LYS A 64 -18.48 -1.96 8.18
N VAL A 65 -17.47 -2.22 9.01
CA VAL A 65 -17.66 -2.71 10.39
C VAL A 65 -18.45 -1.71 11.22
N LEU A 66 -18.09 -0.43 11.20
CA LEU A 66 -18.76 0.62 11.98
C LEU A 66 -20.21 0.87 11.53
N TYR A 67 -20.51 0.62 10.26
CA TYR A 67 -21.87 0.69 9.70
C TYR A 67 -22.64 -0.64 9.77
N ARG A 68 -22.04 -1.70 10.34
CA ARG A 68 -22.63 -3.05 10.45
C ARG A 68 -23.05 -3.65 9.09
N ASP A 69 -22.34 -3.30 8.02
CA ASP A 69 -22.54 -3.91 6.71
C ASP A 69 -22.16 -5.42 6.78
N GLN A 70 -22.91 -6.29 6.12
CA GLN A 70 -22.65 -7.73 6.11
C GLN A 70 -21.69 -8.16 5.00
N ASP A 71 -21.61 -7.41 3.88
CA ASP A 71 -20.72 -7.77 2.78
C ASP A 71 -19.30 -7.22 2.99
N LYS A 72 -18.46 -7.99 3.67
CA LYS A 72 -17.03 -7.65 3.95
C LYS A 72 -16.04 -8.57 3.25
N ASN A 73 -16.55 -9.56 2.50
CA ASN A 73 -15.75 -10.69 2.05
C ASN A 73 -14.68 -10.27 1.02
N THR A 74 -15.02 -9.26 0.22
CA THR A 74 -14.11 -8.66 -0.76
C THR A 74 -12.97 -7.90 -0.08
N GLU A 75 -13.25 -7.15 0.99
CA GLU A 75 -12.24 -6.43 1.76
C GLU A 75 -11.26 -7.37 2.44
N TYR A 76 -11.73 -8.46 3.07
CA TYR A 76 -10.85 -9.45 3.69
C TYR A 76 -9.88 -10.08 2.68
N ARG A 77 -10.39 -10.48 1.50
CA ARG A 77 -9.55 -11.04 0.43
C ARG A 77 -8.53 -10.04 -0.07
N SER A 78 -8.93 -8.78 -0.25
CA SER A 78 -8.04 -7.71 -0.71
C SER A 78 -6.97 -7.34 0.31
N ILE A 79 -7.30 -7.31 1.61
CA ILE A 79 -6.32 -7.13 2.69
C ILE A 79 -5.34 -8.29 2.71
N GLY A 80 -5.82 -9.53 2.72
CA GLY A 80 -4.97 -10.72 2.74
C GLY A 80 -4.01 -10.75 1.54
N LEU A 81 -4.52 -10.48 0.35
CA LEU A 81 -3.71 -10.44 -0.87
C LEU A 81 -2.72 -9.28 -0.86
N GLY A 82 -3.14 -8.08 -0.42
CA GLY A 82 -2.24 -6.93 -0.29
C GLY A 82 -1.10 -7.16 0.71
N LEU A 83 -1.37 -7.83 1.84
CA LEU A 83 -0.34 -8.20 2.83
C LEU A 83 0.64 -9.25 2.29
N LEU A 84 0.13 -10.27 1.58
CA LEU A 84 0.96 -11.27 0.91
C LEU A 84 1.87 -10.62 -0.15
N CYS A 85 1.31 -9.72 -0.96
CA CYS A 85 2.05 -8.96 -1.96
C CYS A 85 3.12 -8.06 -1.33
N CYS A 86 2.78 -7.36 -0.25
CA CYS A 86 3.73 -6.49 0.46
C CYS A 86 4.87 -7.29 1.08
N THR A 87 4.59 -8.44 1.71
CA THR A 87 5.62 -9.29 2.33
C THR A 87 6.55 -9.89 1.28
N PHE A 88 6.00 -10.40 0.17
CA PHE A 88 6.81 -10.92 -0.94
C PHE A 88 7.69 -9.84 -1.56
N LEU A 89 7.14 -8.64 -1.78
CA LEU A 89 7.88 -7.51 -2.34
C LEU A 89 9.02 -7.08 -1.40
N THR A 90 8.77 -6.97 -0.10
CA THR A 90 9.81 -6.68 0.90
C THR A 90 10.91 -7.73 0.89
N GLY A 91 10.56 -9.02 0.93
CA GLY A 91 11.55 -10.10 0.94
C GLY A 91 12.39 -10.13 -0.33
N SER A 92 11.75 -10.00 -1.49
CA SER A 92 12.42 -10.00 -2.80
C SER A 92 13.38 -8.82 -2.94
N ASN A 93 12.92 -7.61 -2.61
CA ASN A 93 13.75 -6.41 -2.69
C ASN A 93 14.88 -6.42 -1.66
N TYR A 94 14.65 -6.93 -0.45
CA TYR A 94 15.69 -7.05 0.56
C TYR A 94 16.78 -8.06 0.16
N TYR A 95 16.38 -9.21 -0.40
CA TYR A 95 17.31 -10.18 -0.94
C TYR A 95 18.14 -9.60 -2.10
N GLN A 96 17.48 -8.89 -3.04
CA GLN A 96 18.16 -8.21 -4.13
C GLN A 96 19.15 -7.16 -3.60
N PHE A 97 18.73 -6.32 -2.65
CA PHE A 97 19.60 -5.36 -2.00
C PHE A 97 20.85 -6.06 -1.46
N GLN A 98 20.71 -7.05 -0.59
CA GLN A 98 21.87 -7.76 -0.03
C GLN A 98 22.79 -8.37 -1.09
N LYS A 99 22.24 -8.96 -2.16
CA LYS A 99 23.03 -9.62 -3.20
C LYS A 99 23.81 -8.63 -4.07
N PHE A 100 23.24 -7.47 -4.33
CA PHE A 100 23.76 -6.51 -5.30
C PHE A 100 24.51 -5.33 -4.67
N THR A 101 24.39 -5.12 -3.36
CA THR A 101 25.16 -4.08 -2.65
C THR A 101 26.53 -4.54 -2.16
N VAL A 102 26.84 -5.83 -2.24
CA VAL A 102 28.18 -6.35 -1.88
C VAL A 102 29.25 -5.68 -2.75
N GLY A 103 30.15 -4.93 -2.12
CA GLY A 103 31.22 -4.20 -2.81
C GLY A 103 30.81 -2.82 -3.38
N THR A 104 29.65 -2.27 -2.99
CA THR A 104 29.19 -0.92 -3.37
C THR A 104 29.08 0.01 -2.17
N ASP A 105 29.12 1.33 -2.37
CA ASP A 105 28.89 2.35 -1.33
C ASP A 105 27.40 2.55 -0.96
N LEU A 106 26.55 1.55 -1.20
CA LEU A 106 25.12 1.65 -0.99
C LEU A 106 24.76 1.26 0.45
N SER A 107 24.39 2.24 1.27
CA SER A 107 23.97 1.98 2.65
C SER A 107 22.53 1.47 2.74
N ILE A 108 22.25 0.68 3.77
CA ILE A 108 20.90 0.19 4.11
C ILE A 108 19.94 1.34 4.44
N ASP A 109 20.46 2.51 4.79
CA ASP A 109 19.65 3.68 5.14
C ASP A 109 18.86 4.21 3.95
N TYR A 110 19.42 4.15 2.73
CA TYR A 110 18.66 4.49 1.51
C TYR A 110 17.47 3.56 1.28
N TYR A 111 17.65 2.26 1.55
CA TYR A 111 16.57 1.28 1.46
C TYR A 111 15.47 1.55 2.49
N ARG A 112 15.86 1.81 3.75
CA ARG A 112 14.94 2.17 4.83
C ARG A 112 14.16 3.44 4.53
N MET A 113 14.87 4.49 4.07
CA MET A 113 14.27 5.77 3.71
C MET A 113 13.28 5.62 2.55
N ALA A 114 13.61 4.82 1.52
CA ALA A 114 12.69 4.56 0.41
C ALA A 114 11.38 3.92 0.90
N ILE A 115 11.47 2.91 1.78
CA ILE A 115 10.29 2.27 2.37
C ILE A 115 9.48 3.27 3.18
N MET A 116 10.11 4.01 4.09
CA MET A 116 9.41 4.98 4.94
C MET A 116 8.67 6.05 4.10
N MET A 117 9.33 6.56 3.06
CA MET A 117 8.70 7.51 2.13
C MET A 117 7.53 6.88 1.36
N SER A 118 7.63 5.62 0.93
CA SER A 118 6.51 4.90 0.32
C SER A 118 5.31 4.80 1.26
N PHE A 119 5.54 4.50 2.55
CA PHE A 119 4.48 4.43 3.55
C PHE A 119 3.78 5.79 3.73
N LEU A 120 4.54 6.87 3.85
CA LEU A 120 3.98 8.23 3.99
C LEU A 120 3.15 8.63 2.76
N ILE A 121 3.72 8.45 1.56
CA ILE A 121 3.04 8.79 0.30
C ILE A 121 1.77 7.94 0.12
N ALA A 122 1.84 6.64 0.41
CA ALA A 122 0.69 5.76 0.33
C ALA A 122 -0.40 6.12 1.35
N CYS A 123 -0.05 6.46 2.58
CA CYS A 123 -1.00 6.96 3.58
C CYS A 123 -1.70 8.23 3.11
N PHE A 124 -0.95 9.18 2.56
CA PHE A 124 -1.50 10.43 2.04
C PHE A 124 -2.48 10.19 0.88
N ILE A 125 -2.03 9.48 -0.16
CA ILE A 125 -2.84 9.21 -1.36
C ILE A 125 -4.09 8.38 -1.00
N SER A 126 -3.92 7.30 -0.23
CA SER A 126 -5.05 6.45 0.18
C SER A 126 -6.08 7.22 1.01
N SER A 127 -5.65 8.14 1.88
CA SER A 127 -6.55 8.98 2.67
C SER A 127 -7.38 9.92 1.80
N LEU A 128 -6.78 10.55 0.79
CA LEU A 128 -7.51 11.38 -0.19
C LEU A 128 -8.57 10.58 -0.95
N TYR A 129 -8.20 9.41 -1.47
CA TYR A 129 -9.15 8.51 -2.15
C TYR A 129 -10.24 8.02 -1.21
N PHE A 130 -9.89 7.72 0.04
CA PHE A 130 -10.83 7.26 1.05
C PHE A 130 -11.87 8.33 1.37
N ILE A 131 -11.49 9.61 1.52
CA ILE A 131 -12.43 10.72 1.75
C ILE A 131 -13.53 10.75 0.67
N LEU A 132 -13.12 10.67 -0.60
CA LEU A 132 -14.07 10.68 -1.73
C LEU A 132 -15.00 9.46 -1.70
N LYS A 133 -14.45 8.29 -1.40
CA LYS A 133 -15.22 7.03 -1.33
C LYS A 133 -16.17 7.01 -0.13
N TYR A 134 -15.71 7.50 1.02
CA TYR A 134 -16.49 7.60 2.25
C TYR A 134 -17.66 8.55 2.11
N LYS A 135 -17.48 9.71 1.47
CA LYS A 135 -18.57 10.67 1.23
C LYS A 135 -19.70 10.02 0.42
N LYS A 136 -19.36 9.31 -0.66
CA LYS A 136 -20.35 8.57 -1.47
C LYS A 136 -21.01 7.42 -0.70
N TYR A 137 -20.24 6.70 0.11
CA TYR A 137 -20.75 5.59 0.90
C TYR A 137 -21.70 6.04 2.02
N SER A 138 -21.31 7.06 2.79
CA SER A 138 -22.06 7.57 3.94
C SER A 138 -23.36 8.30 3.55
N GLN A 139 -23.48 8.79 2.31
CA GLN A 139 -24.74 9.36 1.79
C GLN A 139 -25.88 8.34 1.74
N LYS A 140 -25.58 7.06 1.52
CA LYS A 140 -26.58 5.97 1.47
C LYS A 140 -27.10 5.55 2.84
N GLN A 141 -26.50 6.08 3.92
CA GLN A 141 -26.73 5.63 5.28
C GLN A 141 -27.54 6.69 6.05
N SER A 142 -28.67 6.27 6.63
CA SER A 142 -29.57 7.10 7.43
C SER A 142 -29.06 7.23 8.88
N VAL A 143 -27.98 7.99 9.06
CA VAL A 143 -27.37 8.24 10.37
C VAL A 143 -27.09 9.73 10.54
N ASN A 144 -27.12 10.20 11.79
CA ASN A 144 -26.82 11.59 12.12
C ASN A 144 -25.39 11.98 11.70
N PHE A 145 -25.19 13.25 11.35
CA PHE A 145 -23.92 13.82 10.92
C PHE A 145 -22.80 13.58 11.94
N ASN A 146 -23.04 13.80 13.25
CA ASN A 146 -22.03 13.54 14.29
C ASN A 146 -21.54 12.09 14.27
N VAL A 147 -22.44 11.13 14.08
CA VAL A 147 -22.08 9.71 13.98
C VAL A 147 -21.27 9.43 12.71
N LYS A 148 -21.62 10.08 11.58
CA LYS A 148 -20.83 9.99 10.34
C LYS A 148 -19.41 10.54 10.54
N THR A 149 -19.24 11.62 11.29
CA THR A 149 -17.91 12.21 11.55
C THR A 149 -17.06 11.33 12.46
N ILE A 150 -17.63 10.79 13.56
CA ILE A 150 -16.91 9.88 14.45
C ILE A 150 -16.46 8.62 13.70
N ARG A 151 -17.35 8.04 12.89
CA ARG A 151 -17.03 6.84 12.10
C ARG A 151 -15.98 7.10 11.02
N PHE A 152 -15.98 8.30 10.45
CA PHE A 152 -14.95 8.73 9.51
C PHE A 152 -13.57 8.76 10.19
N MET A 153 -13.46 9.47 11.33
CA MET A 153 -12.22 9.58 12.10
C MET A 153 -11.68 8.21 12.52
N ALA A 154 -12.57 7.32 12.99
CA ALA A 154 -12.20 5.95 13.35
C ALA A 154 -11.71 5.14 12.13
N SER A 155 -12.28 5.35 10.95
CA SER A 155 -11.90 4.64 9.73
C SER A 155 -10.54 5.07 9.17
N THR A 156 -10.08 6.29 9.47
CA THR A 156 -8.76 6.80 9.06
C THR A 156 -7.68 6.58 10.11
N ALA A 157 -8.00 5.97 11.25
CA ALA A 157 -7.07 5.80 12.37
C ALA A 157 -5.82 4.99 11.98
N ILE A 158 -5.98 3.91 11.21
CA ILE A 158 -4.84 3.07 10.80
C ILE A 158 -3.82 3.86 9.94
N PRO A 159 -4.21 4.47 8.79
CA PRO A 159 -3.29 5.32 8.03
C PRO A 159 -2.65 6.42 8.85
N PHE A 160 -3.40 7.02 9.78
CA PHE A 160 -2.90 8.05 10.68
C PHE A 160 -1.78 7.52 11.58
N PHE A 161 -2.03 6.45 12.35
CA PHE A 161 -1.00 5.87 13.23
C PHE A 161 0.25 5.46 12.45
N ILE A 162 0.08 4.82 11.29
CA ILE A 162 1.20 4.44 10.42
C ILE A 162 1.99 5.68 9.98
N SER A 163 1.31 6.76 9.56
CA SER A 163 2.00 7.98 9.14
C SER A 163 2.78 8.64 10.28
N VAL A 164 2.20 8.69 11.49
CA VAL A 164 2.84 9.27 12.67
C VAL A 164 4.06 8.44 13.08
N THR A 165 3.92 7.12 13.18
CA THR A 165 5.05 6.26 13.53
C THR A 165 6.15 6.32 12.49
N THR A 166 5.79 6.38 11.20
CA THR A 166 6.79 6.47 10.13
C THR A 166 7.50 7.82 10.16
N PHE A 167 6.77 8.92 10.40
CA PHE A 167 7.34 10.26 10.46
C PHE A 167 8.36 10.43 11.60
N PHE A 168 8.13 9.81 12.77
CA PHE A 168 9.05 9.90 13.91
C PHE A 168 10.26 8.95 13.83
N VAL A 169 10.27 8.02 12.88
CA VAL A 169 11.37 7.05 12.68
C VAL A 169 12.27 7.46 11.51
N VAL A 170 11.79 8.33 10.61
CA VAL A 170 12.58 9.05 9.59
C VAL A 170 13.41 10.14 10.24
#